data_AF-A0A1S8LHN0-F1
#
_entry.id   AF-A0A1S8LHN0-F1
#
_cell.length_a   1.000
_cell.length_b   1.000
_cell.length_c   1.000
_cell.angle_alpha   90.00
_cell.angle_beta   90.00
_cell.angle_gamma   90.00
#
_symmetry.space_group_name_H-M   'P 1'
#
loop_
_entity.id
_entity.type
_entity.pdbx_description
1 polymer ?
#
loop_
_entity_poly.entity_id
_entity_poly.type
_entity_poly.pdbx_seq_one_letter_code
_entity_poly.pdbx_strand_id
1 'polypeptide(L)'
;MKKYKKITKNQLTLSIINCCVFVLVYFVFFYELNILCKYGRVGKITNILFGCLVFFIVWLIMLVTRLVKRPKNTLAEEEEKGEEYSRIKNKFTLIAVILAICVTGFYGTKIYHSGTKYNGKLAWYLEELKNKRLANFQHDNIYKDGIEGIIQDVNEKVHMPKKLYMVNNFTMKFDSNGKILSLDTFLYGKNDKGQLQTYLISYDRNKSDKIIIYLNGYAKPDYNKDKLLEPFFTLMKKAPLKKTVSNWSEKAYSINYHGRKSFSSNVIYLDSKGKIIENSDMNYKMVGYTLSVFVPEKLNEYQPVRYSLIEGANKEIVEPYNEENSHEETNSSEKFYLSKKVGYRLEVVAAAAGSRSYALEKTTDRVNWTTINQDPFNGDIGIASGITFLDSKLGFLGLSFSGGSRGELYRTNDGGISYKKVDFTSIKKDASFDLPTMPYKKGGKLYVLIGKGSDGDKTKELYQSTDEGVTWKYIKDVP
;
A
#
# COMPACT_ATOMS: atom_id res chain seq x y z
N MET A 1 -45.94 -17.27 65.68
CA MET A 1 -45.47 -15.94 65.24
C MET A 1 -44.60 -16.08 63.99
N LYS A 2 -45.18 -15.94 62.79
CA LYS A 2 -44.39 -15.82 61.55
C LYS A 2 -44.12 -14.33 61.28
N LYS A 3 -42.86 -13.93 61.40
CA LYS A 3 -42.38 -12.57 61.11
C LYS A 3 -42.34 -12.36 59.59
N TYR A 4 -43.29 -11.62 59.04
CA TYR A 4 -43.12 -11.07 57.69
C TYR A 4 -42.00 -10.03 57.67
N LYS A 5 -41.20 -10.06 56.60
CA LYS A 5 -40.07 -9.15 56.43
C LYS A 5 -40.59 -7.81 55.91
N LYS A 6 -41.02 -6.95 56.85
CA LYS A 6 -41.31 -5.53 56.63
C LYS A 6 -40.15 -4.91 55.84
N ILE A 7 -40.42 -4.35 54.65
CA ILE A 7 -39.41 -3.50 53.98
C ILE A 7 -39.33 -2.25 54.85
N THR A 8 -38.37 -2.24 55.77
CA THR A 8 -38.09 -1.06 56.57
C THR A 8 -37.60 0.06 55.66
N LYS A 9 -37.77 1.31 56.08
CA LYS A 9 -37.19 2.49 55.42
C LYS A 9 -35.73 2.25 54.99
N ASN A 10 -34.96 1.53 55.83
CA ASN A 10 -33.57 1.14 55.59
C ASN A 10 -33.41 0.10 54.45
N GLN A 11 -34.35 -0.82 54.26
CA GLN A 11 -34.31 -1.78 53.14
C GLN A 11 -34.69 -1.11 51.81
N LEU A 12 -35.61 -0.13 51.84
CA LEU A 12 -35.95 0.68 50.68
C LEU A 12 -34.76 1.54 50.24
N THR A 13 -34.14 2.28 51.17
CA THR A 13 -32.95 3.11 50.88
C THR A 13 -31.82 2.26 50.30
N LEU A 14 -31.53 1.10 50.88
CA LEU A 14 -30.51 0.19 50.38
C LEU A 14 -30.83 -0.34 48.96
N SER A 15 -32.10 -0.59 48.65
CA SER A 15 -32.52 -1.01 47.31
C SER A 15 -32.34 0.10 46.27
N ILE A 16 -32.68 1.34 46.63
CA ILE A 16 -32.52 2.51 45.75
C ILE A 16 -31.03 2.75 45.49
N ILE A 17 -30.20 2.71 46.53
CA ILE A 17 -28.74 2.85 46.41
C ILE A 17 -28.17 1.78 45.47
N ASN A 18 -28.58 0.52 45.62
CA ASN A 18 -28.12 -0.57 44.75
C ASN A 18 -28.50 -0.35 43.27
N CYS A 19 -29.72 0.13 42.99
CA CYS A 19 -30.12 0.49 41.62
C CYS A 19 -29.29 1.65 41.07
N CYS A 20 -29.05 2.69 41.86
CA CYS A 20 -28.23 3.83 41.44
C CYS A 20 -26.78 3.41 41.15
N VAL A 21 -26.17 2.62 42.03
CA VAL A 21 -24.80 2.09 41.82
C VAL A 21 -24.74 1.23 40.57
N PHE A 22 -25.73 0.35 40.35
CA PHE A 22 -25.78 -0.46 39.14
C PHE A 22 -25.84 0.38 37.87
N VAL A 23 -26.74 1.37 37.82
CA VAL A 23 -26.88 2.27 36.66
C VAL A 23 -25.62 3.10 36.44
N LEU A 24 -24.96 3.58 37.50
CA LEU A 24 -23.69 4.30 37.40
C LEU A 24 -22.59 3.41 36.81
N VAL A 25 -22.41 2.18 37.32
CA VAL A 25 -21.43 1.23 36.77
C VAL A 25 -21.77 0.87 35.33
N TYR A 26 -23.06 0.71 34.99
CA TYR A 26 -23.54 0.45 33.64
C TYR A 26 -23.21 1.60 32.68
N PHE A 27 -23.44 2.84 33.11
CA PHE A 27 -23.08 4.03 32.35
C PHE A 27 -21.57 4.11 32.11
N VAL A 28 -20.76 3.93 33.16
CA VAL A 28 -19.30 3.94 33.06
C VAL A 28 -18.83 2.85 32.09
N PHE A 29 -19.37 1.64 32.17
CA PHE A 29 -19.03 0.56 31.25
C PHE A 29 -19.29 0.94 29.78
N PHE A 30 -20.49 1.43 29.46
CA PHE A 30 -20.82 1.80 28.07
C PHE A 30 -20.05 3.02 27.56
N TYR A 31 -19.78 4.00 28.44
CA TYR A 31 -18.95 5.15 28.11
C TYR A 31 -17.52 4.74 27.76
N GLU A 32 -16.89 3.94 28.62
CA GLU A 32 -15.52 3.45 28.43
C GLU A 32 -15.42 2.50 27.22
N LEU A 33 -16.42 1.64 27.03
CA LEU A 33 -16.50 0.75 25.87
C LEU A 33 -16.58 1.55 24.58
N ASN A 34 -17.40 2.61 24.54
CA ASN A 34 -17.46 3.51 23.38
C ASN A 34 -16.12 4.21 23.11
N ILE A 35 -15.41 4.67 24.15
CA ILE A 35 -14.07 5.26 23.98
C ILE A 35 -13.08 4.24 23.42
N LEU A 36 -13.11 3.01 23.93
CA LEU A 36 -12.27 1.92 23.44
C LEU A 36 -12.57 1.62 21.96
N CYS A 37 -13.84 1.45 21.60
CA CYS A 37 -14.25 1.15 20.23
C CYS A 37 -13.92 2.29 19.26
N LYS A 38 -14.07 3.56 19.68
CA LYS A 38 -13.81 4.70 18.82
C LYS A 38 -12.32 5.00 18.67
N TYR A 39 -11.58 5.05 19.77
CA TYR A 39 -10.20 5.56 19.81
C TYR A 39 -9.12 4.49 20.00
N GLY A 40 -9.47 3.28 20.43
CA GLY A 40 -8.48 2.22 20.63
C GLY A 40 -7.53 2.45 21.80
N ARG A 41 -7.89 3.29 22.77
CA ARG A 41 -7.05 3.57 23.94
C ARG A 41 -7.01 2.34 24.87
N VAL A 42 -5.94 1.56 24.76
CA VAL A 42 -5.68 0.39 25.62
C VAL A 42 -4.95 0.83 26.90
N GLY A 43 -5.20 0.15 28.04
CA GLY A 43 -4.52 0.43 29.32
C GLY A 43 -5.49 0.63 30.49
N LYS A 44 -5.62 1.87 31.00
CA LYS A 44 -6.54 2.17 32.12
C LYS A 44 -7.99 1.83 31.81
N ILE A 45 -8.43 2.05 30.56
CA ILE A 45 -9.80 1.76 30.10
C ILE A 45 -10.11 0.25 30.19
N THR A 46 -9.17 -0.62 29.79
CA THR A 46 -9.37 -2.07 29.85
C THR A 46 -9.47 -2.57 31.29
N ASN A 47 -8.74 -1.96 32.23
CA ASN A 47 -8.85 -2.29 33.66
C ASN A 47 -10.21 -1.85 34.24
N ILE A 48 -10.72 -0.68 33.85
CA ILE A 48 -12.04 -0.20 34.26
C ILE A 48 -13.14 -1.12 33.73
N LEU A 49 -13.09 -1.47 32.43
CA LEU A 49 -14.03 -2.41 31.82
C LEU A 49 -14.00 -3.78 32.50
N PHE A 50 -12.81 -4.27 32.85
CA PHE A 50 -12.67 -5.51 33.61
C PHE A 50 -13.31 -5.41 35.00
N GLY A 51 -13.08 -4.32 35.72
CA GLY A 51 -13.72 -4.05 37.02
C GLY A 51 -15.26 -4.02 36.92
N CYS A 52 -15.80 -3.36 35.89
CA CYS A 52 -17.23 -3.37 35.60
C CYS A 52 -17.76 -4.79 35.31
N LEU A 53 -17.04 -5.59 34.52
CA LEU A 53 -17.42 -6.99 34.24
C LEU A 53 -17.45 -7.85 35.50
N VAL A 54 -16.43 -7.74 36.37
CA VAL A 54 -16.41 -8.43 37.67
C VAL A 54 -17.60 -8.00 38.53
N PHE A 55 -17.91 -6.70 38.58
CA PHE A 55 -19.09 -6.19 39.28
C PHE A 55 -20.40 -6.82 38.73
N PHE A 56 -20.58 -6.87 37.41
CA PHE A 56 -21.78 -7.49 36.82
C PHE A 56 -21.89 -8.98 37.13
N ILE A 57 -20.77 -9.73 37.13
CA ILE A 57 -20.74 -11.15 37.50
C ILE A 57 -21.15 -11.33 38.96
N VAL A 58 -20.54 -10.58 39.89
CA VAL A 58 -20.88 -10.64 41.32
C VAL A 58 -22.35 -10.27 41.55
N TRP A 59 -22.84 -9.25 40.87
CA TRP A 59 -24.23 -8.83 40.95
C TRP A 59 -25.20 -9.90 40.42
N LEU A 60 -24.85 -10.57 39.31
CA LEU A 60 -25.61 -11.68 38.74
C LEU A 60 -25.66 -12.88 39.70
N ILE A 61 -24.53 -13.25 40.32
CA ILE A 61 -24.47 -14.30 41.34
C ILE A 61 -25.37 -13.94 42.54
N MET A 62 -25.32 -12.69 43.02
CA MET A 62 -26.20 -12.22 44.10
C MET A 62 -27.69 -12.26 43.71
N LEU A 63 -28.05 -11.98 42.46
CA LEU A 63 -29.43 -12.08 41.99
C LEU A 63 -29.89 -13.54 41.94
N VAL A 64 -29.10 -14.43 41.34
CA VAL A 64 -29.43 -15.85 41.21
C VAL A 64 -29.61 -16.48 42.60
N THR A 65 -28.69 -16.23 43.53
CA THR A 65 -28.81 -16.75 44.90
C THR A 65 -30.05 -16.24 45.66
N ARG A 66 -30.49 -14.99 45.39
CA ARG A 66 -31.74 -14.45 45.94
C ARG A 66 -32.99 -15.05 45.29
N LEU A 67 -32.95 -15.37 44.00
CA LEU A 67 -34.06 -16.00 43.29
C LEU A 67 -34.28 -17.44 43.74
N VAL A 68 -33.20 -18.20 43.94
CA VAL A 68 -33.26 -19.60 44.41
C VAL A 68 -33.74 -19.71 45.86
N LYS A 69 -33.49 -18.72 46.71
CA LYS A 69 -33.84 -18.75 48.16
C LYS A 69 -35.23 -18.20 48.53
N ARG A 70 -36.16 -17.94 47.60
CA ARG A 70 -37.48 -17.35 47.95
C ARG A 70 -38.39 -18.32 48.73
N PRO A 71 -38.80 -18.01 49.99
CA PRO A 71 -39.84 -18.77 50.69
C PRO A 71 -41.25 -18.40 50.20
N LYS A 72 -42.17 -19.38 50.16
CA LYS A 72 -43.60 -19.22 49.82
C LYS A 72 -44.42 -18.60 50.97
N ASN A 73 -45.40 -17.77 50.57
CA ASN A 73 -46.73 -17.50 51.16
C ASN A 73 -46.96 -16.40 52.23
N THR A 74 -47.69 -15.34 51.78
CA THR A 74 -49.05 -14.77 52.10
C THR A 74 -49.52 -14.09 53.42
N LEU A 75 -50.01 -12.84 53.23
CA LEU A 75 -51.18 -12.12 53.83
C LEU A 75 -51.11 -11.72 55.33
N ALA A 76 -51.72 -10.65 55.82
CA ALA A 76 -52.22 -9.34 55.34
C ALA A 76 -52.38 -8.48 56.64
N GLU A 77 -52.63 -7.18 56.53
CA GLU A 77 -52.81 -6.19 57.63
C GLU A 77 -51.55 -5.43 58.09
N GLU A 78 -51.00 -4.63 57.18
CA GLU A 78 -50.36 -3.31 57.40
C GLU A 78 -50.14 -2.68 55.99
N GLU A 79 -51.18 -2.74 55.15
CA GLU A 79 -51.07 -2.71 53.69
C GLU A 79 -50.60 -1.35 53.14
N GLU A 80 -51.01 -0.21 53.69
CA GLU A 80 -50.72 1.09 53.05
C GLU A 80 -49.23 1.49 53.02
N LYS A 81 -48.51 1.47 54.16
CA LYS A 81 -47.10 1.91 54.20
C LYS A 81 -46.16 0.91 53.53
N GLY A 82 -46.44 -0.38 53.65
CA GLY A 82 -45.67 -1.45 52.99
C GLY A 82 -45.86 -1.45 51.47
N GLU A 83 -47.08 -1.24 51.00
CA GLU A 83 -47.38 -1.04 49.58
C GLU A 83 -46.76 0.25 49.05
N GLU A 84 -46.81 1.35 49.80
CA GLU A 84 -46.20 2.61 49.39
C GLU A 84 -44.69 2.45 49.17
N TYR A 85 -43.97 1.83 50.12
CA TYR A 85 -42.55 1.54 49.96
C TYR A 85 -42.25 0.57 48.81
N SER A 86 -43.12 -0.41 48.56
CA SER A 86 -43.03 -1.33 47.43
C SER A 86 -43.26 -0.62 46.08
N ARG A 87 -44.26 0.27 46.00
CA ARG A 87 -44.55 1.11 44.83
C ARG A 87 -43.39 2.06 44.53
N ILE A 88 -42.83 2.72 45.55
CA ILE A 88 -41.67 3.61 45.40
C ILE A 88 -40.47 2.81 44.86
N LYS A 89 -40.17 1.65 45.44
CA LYS A 89 -39.10 0.77 44.96
C LYS A 89 -39.30 0.34 43.49
N ASN A 90 -40.51 -0.05 43.12
CA ASN A 90 -40.83 -0.47 41.76
C ASN A 90 -40.71 0.70 40.77
N LYS A 91 -41.13 1.92 41.14
CA LYS A 91 -40.92 3.14 40.34
C LYS A 91 -39.43 3.42 40.12
N PHE A 92 -38.60 3.37 41.17
CA PHE A 92 -37.15 3.56 41.03
C PHE A 92 -36.49 2.47 40.18
N THR A 93 -36.94 1.22 40.30
CA THR A 93 -36.46 0.11 39.46
C THR A 93 -36.82 0.35 37.99
N LEU A 94 -38.04 0.80 37.72
CA LEU A 94 -38.49 1.15 36.37
C LEU A 94 -37.67 2.31 35.78
N ILE A 95 -37.42 3.37 36.57
CA ILE A 95 -36.55 4.48 36.17
C ILE A 95 -35.14 3.98 35.84
N ALA A 96 -34.57 3.10 36.67
CA ALA A 96 -33.25 2.52 36.42
C ALA A 96 -33.20 1.69 35.12
N VAL A 97 -34.26 0.93 34.82
CA VAL A 97 -34.40 0.18 33.56
C VAL A 97 -34.50 1.14 32.37
N ILE A 98 -35.30 2.19 32.46
CA ILE A 98 -35.43 3.20 31.40
C ILE A 98 -34.06 3.87 31.15
N LEU A 99 -33.34 4.26 32.20
CA LEU A 99 -32.00 4.83 32.09
C LEU A 99 -31.02 3.85 31.42
N ALA A 100 -31.05 2.57 31.81
CA ALA A 100 -30.21 1.55 31.17
C ALA A 100 -30.54 1.39 29.67
N ILE A 101 -31.82 1.40 29.30
CA ILE A 101 -32.25 1.37 27.90
C ILE A 101 -31.75 2.61 27.15
N CYS A 102 -31.88 3.81 27.72
CA CYS A 102 -31.38 5.04 27.12
C CYS A 102 -29.86 5.03 26.92
N VAL A 103 -29.10 4.59 27.94
CA VAL A 103 -27.64 4.44 27.87
C VAL A 103 -27.24 3.44 26.78
N THR A 104 -27.93 2.30 26.71
CA THR A 104 -27.70 1.27 25.69
C THR A 104 -28.01 1.80 24.29
N GLY A 105 -29.15 2.48 24.11
CA GLY A 105 -29.52 3.06 22.82
C GLY A 105 -28.49 4.11 22.36
N PHE A 106 -28.11 5.02 23.25
CA PHE A 106 -27.16 6.09 22.93
C PHE A 106 -25.74 5.58 22.64
N TYR A 107 -25.14 4.83 23.55
CA TYR A 107 -23.77 4.32 23.36
C TYR A 107 -23.71 3.14 22.40
N GLY A 108 -24.73 2.28 22.37
CA GLY A 108 -24.84 1.18 21.41
C GLY A 108 -24.83 1.69 19.97
N THR A 109 -25.57 2.77 19.68
CA THR A 109 -25.54 3.41 18.35
C THR A 109 -24.15 3.94 18.01
N LYS A 110 -23.45 4.56 18.96
CA LYS A 110 -22.06 5.05 18.75
C LYS A 110 -21.04 3.94 18.55
N ILE A 111 -21.17 2.84 19.30
CA ILE A 111 -20.31 1.65 19.17
C ILE A 111 -20.55 1.00 17.81
N TYR A 112 -21.82 0.83 17.41
CA TYR A 112 -22.19 0.31 16.09
C TYR A 112 -21.57 1.15 14.99
N HIS A 113 -21.74 2.49 15.03
CA HIS A 113 -21.08 3.39 14.09
C HIS A 113 -19.56 3.23 14.11
N SER A 114 -18.93 3.08 15.27
CA SER A 114 -17.47 2.88 15.37
C SER A 114 -16.98 1.58 14.73
N GLY A 115 -17.86 0.58 14.60
CA GLY A 115 -17.59 -0.69 13.90
C GLY A 115 -17.82 -0.63 12.38
N THR A 116 -18.56 0.36 11.88
CA THR A 116 -18.74 0.56 10.44
C THR A 116 -17.47 1.08 9.77
N LYS A 117 -17.29 0.78 8.48
CA LYS A 117 -16.06 1.05 7.72
C LYS A 117 -15.56 2.49 7.92
N TYR A 118 -14.29 2.63 8.30
CA TYR A 118 -13.58 3.90 8.52
C TYR A 118 -14.05 4.80 9.69
N ASN A 119 -14.98 4.35 10.53
CA ASN A 119 -15.60 5.20 11.57
C ASN A 119 -15.06 5.02 13.00
N GLY A 120 -14.06 4.16 13.21
CA GLY A 120 -13.43 3.99 14.52
C GLY A 120 -12.36 2.89 14.55
N LYS A 121 -11.67 2.76 15.67
CA LYS A 121 -10.67 1.68 15.86
C LYS A 121 -11.29 0.28 15.79
N LEU A 122 -12.54 0.13 16.23
CA LEU A 122 -13.27 -1.12 16.15
C LEU A 122 -13.41 -1.59 14.69
N ALA A 123 -13.72 -0.69 13.75
CA ALA A 123 -13.78 -1.02 12.33
C ALA A 123 -12.45 -1.58 11.81
N TRP A 124 -11.33 -0.95 12.17
CA TRP A 124 -9.99 -1.44 11.81
C TRP A 124 -9.67 -2.80 12.43
N TYR A 125 -10.04 -3.00 13.69
CA TYR A 125 -9.86 -4.29 14.37
C TYR A 125 -10.67 -5.41 13.70
N LEU A 126 -11.94 -5.14 13.35
CA LEU A 126 -12.78 -6.10 12.64
C LEU A 126 -12.25 -6.41 11.23
N GLU A 127 -11.75 -5.39 10.53
CA GLU A 127 -11.13 -5.54 9.22
C GLU A 127 -9.85 -6.40 9.29
N GLU A 128 -8.96 -6.12 10.25
CA GLU A 128 -7.78 -6.95 10.49
C GLU A 128 -8.17 -8.39 10.85
N LEU A 129 -9.15 -8.59 11.74
CA LEU A 129 -9.60 -9.92 12.12
C LEU A 129 -10.15 -10.71 10.92
N LYS A 130 -10.89 -10.03 10.03
CA LYS A 130 -11.46 -10.65 8.84
C LYS A 130 -10.39 -10.98 7.80
N ASN A 131 -9.48 -10.04 7.51
CA ASN A 131 -8.64 -10.06 6.31
C ASN A 131 -7.15 -10.32 6.56
N LYS A 132 -6.64 -10.21 7.79
CA LYS A 132 -5.22 -10.43 8.10
C LYS A 132 -4.96 -11.86 8.56
N ARG A 133 -3.92 -12.48 8.04
CA ARG A 133 -3.38 -13.77 8.48
C ARG A 133 -1.89 -13.64 8.77
N LEU A 134 -1.40 -14.44 9.71
CA LEU A 134 0.00 -14.49 10.09
C LEU A 134 0.52 -15.91 9.85
N ALA A 135 1.52 -16.05 8.98
CA ALA A 135 2.20 -17.30 8.71
C ALA A 135 3.56 -17.34 9.39
N ASN A 136 3.98 -18.53 9.84
CA ASN A 136 5.32 -18.71 10.37
C ASN A 136 6.30 -18.66 9.21
N PHE A 137 7.45 -18.01 9.39
CA PHE A 137 8.46 -17.92 8.35
C PHE A 137 9.58 -18.93 8.62
N GLN A 138 9.45 -20.13 8.07
CA GLN A 138 10.42 -21.22 8.25
C GLN A 138 11.50 -21.19 7.17
N HIS A 139 11.10 -20.88 5.94
CA HIS A 139 11.96 -20.87 4.76
C HIS A 139 12.48 -19.45 4.48
N ASP A 140 13.29 -18.94 5.41
CA ASP A 140 13.75 -17.54 5.39
C ASP A 140 15.04 -17.32 4.58
N ASN A 141 15.53 -18.32 3.83
CA ASN A 141 16.78 -18.23 3.10
C ASN A 141 16.65 -18.57 1.61
N ILE A 142 16.88 -17.58 0.73
CA ILE A 142 16.68 -17.73 -0.71
C ILE A 142 17.69 -18.67 -1.39
N TYR A 143 18.85 -18.94 -0.76
CA TYR A 143 19.84 -19.87 -1.33
C TYR A 143 19.59 -21.32 -0.95
N LYS A 144 18.89 -21.55 0.16
CA LYS A 144 18.56 -22.89 0.65
C LYS A 144 17.18 -23.33 0.18
N ASP A 145 16.20 -22.45 0.38
CA ASP A 145 14.78 -22.77 0.27
C ASP A 145 14.18 -22.23 -1.04
N GLY A 146 14.92 -21.39 -1.75
CA GLY A 146 14.40 -20.65 -2.90
C GLY A 146 13.31 -19.67 -2.49
N ILE A 147 12.55 -19.22 -3.46
CA ILE A 147 11.39 -18.35 -3.20
C ILE A 147 10.11 -19.19 -3.03
N GLU A 148 10.13 -20.42 -3.54
CA GLU A 148 9.09 -21.42 -3.39
C GLU A 148 8.83 -21.75 -1.91
N GLY A 149 9.87 -21.76 -1.07
CA GLY A 149 9.73 -21.92 0.38
C GLY A 149 8.85 -20.83 1.02
N ILE A 150 8.96 -19.58 0.57
CA ILE A 150 8.09 -18.48 1.04
C ILE A 150 6.63 -18.75 0.64
N ILE A 151 6.41 -19.18 -0.60
CA ILE A 151 5.07 -19.50 -1.10
C ILE A 151 4.48 -20.70 -0.34
N GLN A 152 5.31 -21.68 0.03
CA GLN A 152 4.93 -22.81 0.87
C GLN A 152 4.48 -22.33 2.26
N ASP A 153 5.26 -21.50 2.93
CA ASP A 153 4.94 -20.96 4.26
C ASP A 153 3.63 -20.17 4.27
N VAL A 154 3.39 -19.37 3.23
CA VAL A 154 2.13 -18.65 3.04
C VAL A 154 0.97 -19.62 2.82
N ASN A 155 1.19 -20.65 2.00
CA ASN A 155 0.19 -21.66 1.67
C ASN A 155 -0.27 -22.50 2.87
N GLU A 156 0.56 -22.67 3.90
CA GLU A 156 0.16 -23.32 5.15
C GLU A 156 -0.98 -22.58 5.86
N LYS A 157 -1.09 -21.26 5.68
CA LYS A 157 -2.16 -20.44 6.27
C LYS A 157 -3.26 -20.10 5.30
N VAL A 158 -2.94 -19.93 4.02
CA VAL A 158 -3.89 -19.48 3.02
C VAL A 158 -3.65 -20.22 1.72
N HIS A 159 -4.62 -21.01 1.28
CA HIS A 159 -4.51 -21.76 0.04
C HIS A 159 -4.51 -20.82 -1.18
N MET A 160 -3.33 -20.56 -1.74
CA MET A 160 -3.19 -19.73 -2.95
C MET A 160 -3.36 -20.56 -4.22
N PRO A 161 -3.98 -19.99 -5.27
CA PRO A 161 -4.02 -20.57 -6.60
C PRO A 161 -2.62 -20.89 -7.14
N LYS A 162 -2.52 -21.93 -7.98
CA LYS A 162 -1.27 -22.26 -8.69
C LYS A 162 -0.80 -21.14 -9.61
N LYS A 163 -1.75 -20.45 -10.27
CA LYS A 163 -1.46 -19.39 -11.23
C LYS A 163 -1.72 -18.02 -10.62
N LEU A 164 -0.64 -17.28 -10.37
CA LEU A 164 -0.66 -15.97 -9.73
C LEU A 164 -0.09 -14.89 -10.64
N TYR A 165 -0.65 -13.70 -10.49
CA TYR A 165 -0.30 -12.48 -11.18
C TYR A 165 0.03 -11.41 -10.15
N MET A 166 1.01 -10.56 -10.44
CA MET A 166 1.34 -9.41 -9.61
C MET A 166 0.46 -8.22 -9.97
N VAL A 167 0.03 -7.47 -8.95
CA VAL A 167 -0.61 -6.16 -9.17
C VAL A 167 0.44 -5.13 -9.56
N ASN A 168 1.52 -5.05 -8.78
CA ASN A 168 2.62 -4.11 -9.01
C ASN A 168 3.91 -4.87 -9.30
N ASN A 169 4.62 -5.25 -8.25
CA ASN A 169 5.92 -5.88 -8.29
C ASN A 169 6.13 -6.83 -7.11
N PHE A 170 7.23 -7.56 -7.18
CA PHE A 170 7.77 -8.35 -6.09
C PHE A 170 9.09 -7.72 -5.65
N THR A 171 9.16 -7.28 -4.40
CA THR A 171 10.36 -6.64 -3.84
C THR A 171 10.83 -7.39 -2.60
N MET A 172 12.14 -7.61 -2.51
CA MET A 172 12.72 -8.36 -1.41
C MET A 172 14.11 -7.84 -1.08
N LYS A 173 14.41 -7.70 0.21
CA LYS A 173 15.76 -7.41 0.72
C LYS A 173 16.30 -8.65 1.39
N PHE A 174 17.58 -8.95 1.20
CA PHE A 174 18.26 -10.11 1.77
C PHE A 174 19.72 -9.78 2.11
N ASP A 175 20.33 -10.54 3.01
CA ASP A 175 21.75 -10.39 3.36
C ASP A 175 22.68 -11.23 2.48
N SER A 176 23.99 -11.12 2.67
CA SER A 176 25.00 -11.88 1.93
C SER A 176 24.90 -13.39 2.07
N ASN A 177 24.25 -13.89 3.13
CA ASN A 177 24.01 -15.30 3.35
C ASN A 177 22.67 -15.77 2.76
N GLY A 178 21.92 -14.87 2.11
CA GLY A 178 20.62 -15.17 1.50
C GLY A 178 19.45 -15.12 2.48
N LYS A 179 19.67 -14.69 3.73
CA LYS A 179 18.58 -14.57 4.71
C LYS A 179 17.73 -13.35 4.37
N ILE A 180 16.42 -13.55 4.32
CA ILE A 180 15.46 -12.53 3.93
C ILE A 180 15.32 -11.51 5.07
N LEU A 181 15.45 -10.24 4.73
CA LEU A 181 15.34 -9.11 5.65
C LEU A 181 13.96 -8.48 5.58
N SER A 182 13.44 -8.33 4.37
CA SER A 182 12.08 -7.86 4.12
C SER A 182 11.56 -8.38 2.78
N LEU A 183 10.25 -8.49 2.68
CA LEU A 183 9.53 -8.90 1.48
C LEU A 183 8.25 -8.05 1.37
N ASP A 184 7.90 -7.63 0.16
CA ASP A 184 6.61 -7.03 -0.14
C ASP A 184 6.18 -7.41 -1.57
N THR A 185 4.96 -7.94 -1.69
CA THR A 185 4.34 -8.21 -2.98
C THR A 185 2.82 -8.24 -2.86
N PHE A 186 2.13 -7.85 -3.92
CA PHE A 186 0.68 -7.95 -4.03
C PHE A 186 0.28 -8.86 -5.19
N LEU A 187 -0.33 -10.00 -4.86
CA LEU A 187 -0.65 -11.07 -5.80
C LEU A 187 -2.16 -11.26 -5.94
N TYR A 188 -2.58 -11.76 -7.09
CA TYR A 188 -3.95 -12.20 -7.32
C TYR A 188 -4.02 -13.42 -8.26
N GLY A 189 -5.11 -14.17 -8.14
CA GLY A 189 -5.37 -15.34 -8.96
C GLY A 189 -6.82 -15.80 -8.86
N LYS A 190 -7.19 -16.84 -9.62
CA LYS A 190 -8.50 -17.48 -9.50
C LYS A 190 -8.37 -18.77 -8.71
N ASN A 191 -9.21 -18.95 -7.69
CA ASN A 191 -9.30 -20.23 -7.00
C ASN A 191 -9.91 -21.32 -7.90
N ASP A 192 -10.02 -22.55 -7.39
CA ASP A 192 -10.58 -23.70 -8.13
C ASP A 192 -12.03 -23.48 -8.59
N LYS A 193 -12.76 -22.55 -7.96
CA LYS A 193 -14.12 -22.14 -8.33
C LYS A 193 -14.15 -20.98 -9.32
N GLY A 194 -13.00 -20.54 -9.83
CA GLY A 194 -12.88 -19.41 -10.74
C GLY A 194 -13.03 -18.03 -10.09
N GLN A 195 -13.12 -17.95 -8.76
CA GLN A 195 -13.32 -16.69 -8.04
C GLN A 195 -11.98 -15.99 -7.81
N LEU A 196 -11.97 -14.66 -7.97
CA LEU A 196 -10.81 -13.83 -7.68
C LEU A 196 -10.42 -13.96 -6.21
N GLN A 197 -9.13 -14.15 -5.96
CA GLN A 197 -8.51 -14.07 -4.65
C GLN A 197 -7.30 -13.13 -4.74
N THR A 198 -7.03 -12.39 -3.68
CA THR A 198 -5.95 -11.41 -3.62
C THR A 198 -5.18 -11.56 -2.31
N TYR A 199 -3.87 -11.36 -2.38
CA TYR A 199 -2.91 -11.64 -1.31
C TYR A 199 -1.84 -10.55 -1.29
N LEU A 200 -1.94 -9.61 -0.35
CA LEU A 200 -0.86 -8.67 -0.06
C LEU A 200 0.03 -9.30 1.01
N ILE A 201 1.23 -9.70 0.61
CA ILE A 201 2.16 -10.48 1.41
C ILE A 201 3.33 -9.58 1.76
N SER A 202 3.58 -9.40 3.05
CA SER A 202 4.71 -8.63 3.53
C SER A 202 5.41 -9.28 4.71
N TYR A 203 6.71 -9.01 4.82
CA TYR A 203 7.56 -9.39 5.94
C TYR A 203 8.61 -8.31 6.15
N ASP A 204 8.92 -8.03 7.41
CA ASP A 204 9.98 -7.11 7.83
C ASP A 204 10.53 -7.61 9.16
N ARG A 205 11.77 -8.10 9.14
CA ARG A 205 12.42 -8.70 10.31
C ARG A 205 12.48 -7.78 11.53
N ASN A 206 12.41 -6.46 11.33
CA ASN A 206 12.45 -5.47 12.40
C ASN A 206 11.08 -5.27 13.05
N LYS A 207 10.00 -5.73 12.40
CA LYS A 207 8.62 -5.57 12.86
C LYS A 207 7.99 -6.87 13.34
N SER A 208 8.29 -8.00 12.72
CA SER A 208 7.74 -9.30 13.09
C SER A 208 8.62 -10.45 12.62
N ASP A 209 8.54 -11.57 13.35
CA ASP A 209 9.05 -12.89 12.99
C ASP A 209 8.13 -13.66 12.02
N LYS A 210 6.95 -13.12 11.70
CA LYS A 210 5.91 -13.76 10.89
C LYS A 210 5.67 -13.03 9.58
N ILE A 211 5.28 -13.79 8.56
CA ILE A 211 4.76 -13.23 7.30
C ILE A 211 3.33 -12.73 7.55
N ILE A 212 3.07 -11.49 7.15
CA ILE A 212 1.76 -10.86 7.22
C ILE A 212 1.09 -10.99 5.85
N ILE A 213 -0.15 -11.51 5.85
CA ILE A 213 -0.92 -11.72 4.64
C ILE A 213 -2.25 -10.98 4.79
N TYR A 214 -2.50 -9.97 3.96
CA TYR A 214 -3.79 -9.31 3.85
C TYR A 214 -4.57 -9.86 2.64
N LEU A 215 -5.81 -10.28 2.90
CA LEU A 215 -6.72 -10.87 1.93
C LEU A 215 -7.74 -9.83 1.45
N ASN A 216 -8.37 -10.10 0.31
CA ASN A 216 -9.50 -9.34 -0.22
C ASN A 216 -9.18 -7.85 -0.52
N GLY A 217 -7.91 -7.55 -0.80
CA GLY A 217 -7.51 -6.25 -1.33
C GLY A 217 -8.04 -6.02 -2.75
N TYR A 218 -8.24 -4.75 -3.12
CA TYR A 218 -8.67 -4.36 -4.46
C TYR A 218 -7.50 -4.42 -5.45
N ALA A 219 -7.56 -5.36 -6.41
CA ALA A 219 -6.47 -5.64 -7.34
C ALA A 219 -6.75 -5.22 -8.80
N LYS A 220 -7.97 -4.78 -9.14
CA LYS A 220 -8.42 -4.46 -10.52
C LYS A 220 -7.86 -5.46 -11.56
N PRO A 221 -8.19 -6.76 -11.46
CA PRO A 221 -7.48 -7.82 -12.18
C PRO A 221 -7.70 -7.74 -13.70
N ASP A 222 -6.62 -7.67 -14.46
CA ASP A 222 -6.62 -7.72 -15.93
C ASP A 222 -6.05 -9.05 -16.48
N TYR A 223 -5.51 -9.90 -15.58
CA TYR A 223 -4.84 -11.17 -15.89
C TYR A 223 -3.75 -11.02 -16.96
N ASN A 224 -3.05 -9.87 -16.95
CA ASN A 224 -1.98 -9.59 -17.88
C ASN A 224 -0.86 -10.63 -17.74
N LYS A 225 -0.57 -11.37 -18.82
CA LYS A 225 0.52 -12.36 -18.86
C LYS A 225 1.86 -11.75 -18.48
N ASP A 226 2.08 -10.47 -18.79
CA ASP A 226 3.32 -9.78 -18.45
C ASP A 226 3.56 -9.73 -16.94
N LYS A 227 2.52 -9.85 -16.10
CA LYS A 227 2.62 -9.84 -14.62
C LYS A 227 2.66 -11.24 -14.00
N LEU A 228 2.84 -12.30 -14.77
CA LEU A 228 2.90 -13.67 -14.23
C LEU A 228 4.04 -13.83 -13.21
N LEU A 229 3.73 -14.49 -12.09
CA LEU A 229 4.72 -14.75 -11.04
C LEU A 229 5.58 -15.98 -11.34
N GLU A 230 5.05 -17.00 -11.99
CA GLU A 230 5.75 -18.28 -12.24
C GLU A 230 7.17 -18.15 -12.86
N PRO A 231 7.41 -17.26 -13.84
CA PRO A 231 8.76 -17.07 -14.40
C PRO A 231 9.78 -16.53 -13.39
N PHE A 232 9.33 -15.84 -12.33
CA PHE A 232 10.17 -15.38 -11.24
C PHE A 232 10.82 -16.55 -10.49
N PHE A 233 10.09 -17.64 -10.24
CA PHE A 233 10.60 -18.86 -9.60
C PHE A 233 11.77 -19.43 -10.41
N THR A 234 11.58 -19.49 -11.73
CA THR A 234 12.61 -19.95 -12.66
C THR A 234 13.84 -19.05 -12.65
N LEU A 235 13.67 -17.73 -12.64
CA LEU A 235 14.76 -16.76 -12.56
C LEU A 235 15.53 -16.87 -11.24
N MET A 236 14.83 -16.94 -10.11
CA MET A 236 15.45 -17.05 -8.78
C MET A 236 16.30 -18.32 -8.65
N LYS A 237 15.85 -19.43 -9.24
CA LYS A 237 16.57 -20.71 -9.21
C LYS A 237 17.81 -20.73 -10.12
N LYS A 238 17.75 -20.06 -11.27
CA LYS A 238 18.78 -20.15 -12.32
C LYS A 238 19.79 -19.00 -12.29
N ALA A 239 19.37 -17.81 -11.84
CA ALA A 239 20.26 -16.68 -11.75
C ALA A 239 21.35 -16.98 -10.71
N PRO A 240 22.64 -16.75 -11.00
CA PRO A 240 23.73 -17.01 -10.08
C PRO A 240 23.83 -15.92 -8.99
N LEU A 241 22.73 -15.64 -8.29
CA LEU A 241 22.54 -14.52 -7.35
C LEU A 241 23.68 -14.40 -6.34
N LYS A 242 24.08 -15.53 -5.74
CA LYS A 242 25.16 -15.58 -4.76
C LYS A 242 26.49 -15.08 -5.33
N LYS A 243 26.80 -15.42 -6.58
CA LYS A 243 28.00 -14.94 -7.31
C LYS A 243 27.84 -13.47 -7.70
N THR A 244 26.64 -13.04 -8.06
CA THR A 244 26.35 -11.64 -8.40
C THR A 244 26.65 -10.73 -7.21
N VAL A 245 26.07 -11.05 -6.05
CA VAL A 245 26.19 -10.20 -4.87
C VAL A 245 27.57 -10.29 -4.22
N SER A 246 28.33 -11.38 -4.41
CA SER A 246 29.70 -11.48 -3.92
C SER A 246 30.67 -10.50 -4.59
N ASN A 247 30.29 -9.91 -5.73
CA ASN A 247 31.07 -8.85 -6.38
C ASN A 247 30.89 -7.48 -5.71
N TRP A 248 29.97 -7.37 -4.75
CA TRP A 248 29.67 -6.13 -4.04
C TRP A 248 30.01 -6.27 -2.55
N SER A 249 30.81 -5.35 -2.02
CA SER A 249 31.26 -5.34 -0.62
C SER A 249 30.22 -4.76 0.34
N GLU A 250 28.98 -5.25 0.26
CA GLU A 250 27.83 -4.71 0.99
C GLU A 250 27.16 -5.77 1.87
N LYS A 251 26.34 -5.33 2.82
CA LYS A 251 25.70 -6.23 3.81
C LYS A 251 24.27 -6.61 3.45
N ALA A 252 23.64 -5.84 2.58
CA ALA A 252 22.26 -6.03 2.18
C ALA A 252 22.11 -5.81 0.68
N TYR A 253 21.24 -6.61 0.08
CA TYR A 253 20.96 -6.62 -1.34
C TYR A 253 19.46 -6.62 -1.55
N SER A 254 19.02 -6.22 -2.73
CA SER A 254 17.62 -6.12 -3.09
C SER A 254 17.34 -6.79 -4.42
N ILE A 255 16.21 -7.47 -4.46
CA ILE A 255 15.60 -8.05 -5.65
C ILE A 255 14.34 -7.26 -5.98
N ASN A 256 14.16 -6.99 -7.27
CA ASN A 256 12.92 -6.44 -7.80
C ASN A 256 12.50 -7.18 -9.07
N TYR A 257 11.26 -7.62 -9.12
CA TYR A 257 10.66 -8.30 -10.26
C TYR A 257 9.32 -7.66 -10.63
N HIS A 258 9.21 -7.22 -11.88
CA HIS A 258 8.03 -6.52 -12.42
C HIS A 258 7.28 -7.35 -13.47
N GLY A 259 7.74 -8.57 -13.73
CA GLY A 259 7.24 -9.36 -14.85
C GLY A 259 8.02 -9.10 -16.14
N ARG A 260 7.34 -9.02 -17.28
CA ARG A 260 7.95 -8.74 -18.58
C ARG A 260 8.33 -7.26 -18.69
N LYS A 261 9.60 -6.99 -18.93
CA LYS A 261 10.19 -5.66 -19.12
C LYS A 261 11.31 -5.74 -20.15
N SER A 262 11.49 -4.70 -20.95
CA SER A 262 12.74 -4.44 -21.65
C SER A 262 13.61 -3.49 -20.85
N PHE A 263 14.93 -3.65 -20.96
CA PHE A 263 15.91 -2.73 -20.40
C PHE A 263 16.93 -2.37 -21.47
N SER A 264 17.41 -1.13 -21.43
CA SER A 264 18.38 -0.61 -22.40
C SER A 264 19.81 -1.10 -22.16
N SER A 265 20.16 -1.55 -20.95
CA SER A 265 21.52 -1.99 -20.63
C SER A 265 21.58 -3.00 -19.47
N ASN A 266 22.71 -3.71 -19.37
CA ASN A 266 23.08 -4.65 -18.29
C ASN A 266 22.11 -5.80 -18.05
N VAL A 267 21.61 -6.40 -19.13
CA VAL A 267 20.75 -7.58 -19.08
C VAL A 267 21.58 -8.81 -19.46
N ILE A 268 21.57 -9.79 -18.57
CA ILE A 268 22.12 -11.13 -18.79
C ILE A 268 20.96 -12.04 -19.18
N TYR A 269 21.01 -12.58 -20.40
CA TYR A 269 19.99 -13.50 -20.89
C TYR A 269 20.29 -14.93 -20.48
N LEU A 270 19.27 -15.61 -19.96
CA LEU A 270 19.32 -16.99 -19.52
C LEU A 270 18.41 -17.84 -20.40
N ASP A 271 18.92 -18.99 -20.84
CA ASP A 271 18.09 -20.01 -21.50
C ASP A 271 17.24 -20.83 -20.51
N SER A 272 16.44 -21.76 -21.05
CA SER A 272 15.62 -22.67 -20.25
C SER A 272 16.43 -23.64 -19.37
N LYS A 273 17.76 -23.69 -19.50
CA LYS A 273 18.68 -24.46 -18.68
C LYS A 273 19.52 -23.59 -17.72
N GLY A 274 19.38 -22.26 -17.76
CA GLY A 274 20.16 -21.32 -16.96
C GLY A 274 21.54 -21.01 -17.52
N LYS A 275 21.83 -21.41 -18.76
CA LYS A 275 23.05 -21.03 -19.46
C LYS A 275 22.97 -19.55 -19.81
N ILE A 276 24.04 -18.83 -19.48
CA ILE A 276 24.21 -17.44 -19.93
C ILE A 276 24.42 -17.46 -21.43
N ILE A 277 23.59 -16.70 -22.13
CA ILE A 277 23.75 -16.49 -23.57
C ILE A 277 24.64 -15.26 -23.74
N GLU A 278 25.85 -15.48 -24.25
CA GLU A 278 26.76 -14.40 -24.62
C GLU A 278 26.14 -13.62 -25.76
N ASN A 279 25.98 -12.32 -25.54
CA ASN A 279 25.10 -11.48 -26.33
C ASN A 279 25.92 -10.48 -27.15
N SER A 280 26.83 -10.99 -27.98
CA SER A 280 27.82 -10.17 -28.70
C SER A 280 27.24 -9.33 -29.85
N ASP A 281 26.03 -9.61 -30.35
CA ASP A 281 25.57 -9.03 -31.62
C ASP A 281 24.05 -8.74 -31.71
N MET A 282 23.40 -8.25 -30.65
CA MET A 282 21.96 -7.98 -30.70
C MET A 282 21.63 -6.48 -30.82
N ASN A 283 21.36 -6.01 -32.05
CA ASN A 283 20.79 -4.68 -32.36
C ASN A 283 19.30 -4.54 -31.96
N TYR A 284 18.83 -5.27 -30.96
CA TYR A 284 17.43 -5.27 -30.54
C TYR A 284 17.29 -5.38 -29.02
N LYS A 285 16.28 -4.67 -28.49
CA LYS A 285 15.89 -4.83 -27.08
C LYS A 285 15.01 -6.07 -26.96
N MET A 286 15.28 -6.90 -25.96
CA MET A 286 14.44 -8.05 -25.67
C MET A 286 13.45 -7.70 -24.57
N VAL A 287 12.16 -7.94 -24.81
CA VAL A 287 11.11 -7.84 -23.80
C VAL A 287 10.90 -9.23 -23.21
N GLY A 288 11.35 -9.44 -21.97
CA GLY A 288 11.31 -10.73 -21.29
C GLY A 288 11.04 -10.59 -19.80
N TYR A 289 10.70 -11.71 -19.15
CA TYR A 289 10.57 -11.73 -17.69
C TYR A 289 11.92 -11.44 -17.07
N THR A 290 12.01 -10.35 -16.31
CA THR A 290 13.30 -9.81 -15.89
C THR A 290 13.37 -9.59 -14.39
N LEU A 291 14.39 -10.21 -13.78
CA LEU A 291 14.77 -10.09 -12.38
C LEU A 291 15.90 -9.08 -12.25
N SER A 292 15.73 -8.04 -11.43
CA SER A 292 16.79 -7.08 -11.11
C SER A 292 17.36 -7.35 -9.72
N VAL A 293 18.68 -7.35 -9.60
CA VAL A 293 19.43 -7.49 -8.35
C VAL A 293 20.32 -6.27 -8.19
N PHE A 294 20.32 -5.65 -7.01
CA PHE A 294 21.06 -4.42 -6.77
C PHE A 294 21.36 -4.20 -5.28
N VAL A 295 22.24 -3.24 -5.00
CA VAL A 295 22.48 -2.73 -3.64
C VAL A 295 21.46 -1.63 -3.34
N PRO A 296 20.61 -1.77 -2.31
CA PRO A 296 19.65 -0.74 -1.94
C PRO A 296 20.36 0.57 -1.60
N GLU A 297 19.76 1.70 -1.97
CA GLU A 297 20.23 3.05 -1.64
C GLU A 297 21.61 3.44 -2.23
N LYS A 298 22.26 2.56 -2.99
CA LYS A 298 23.56 2.78 -3.63
C LYS A 298 23.55 2.55 -5.14
N LEU A 299 22.45 2.91 -5.81
CA LEU A 299 22.30 2.75 -7.26
C LEU A 299 23.28 3.61 -8.07
N ASN A 300 23.84 4.66 -7.47
CA ASN A 300 24.84 5.53 -8.09
C ASN A 300 26.25 4.92 -8.02
N GLU A 301 26.49 4.00 -7.07
CA GLU A 301 27.78 3.32 -6.87
C GLU A 301 27.79 1.94 -7.54
N TYR A 302 26.67 1.21 -7.44
CA TYR A 302 26.53 -0.13 -7.99
C TYR A 302 25.40 -0.19 -9.01
N GLN A 303 25.76 -0.48 -10.25
CA GLN A 303 24.76 -0.69 -11.29
C GLN A 303 23.98 -2.01 -11.04
N PRO A 304 22.65 -2.01 -11.18
CA PRO A 304 21.86 -3.23 -11.07
C PRO A 304 22.28 -4.27 -12.11
N VAL A 305 22.36 -5.53 -11.67
CA VAL A 305 22.50 -6.67 -12.57
C VAL A 305 21.12 -7.25 -12.84
N ARG A 306 20.80 -7.47 -14.11
CA ARG A 306 19.48 -7.94 -14.52
C ARG A 306 19.59 -9.30 -15.20
N TYR A 307 18.72 -10.23 -14.84
CA TYR A 307 18.59 -11.54 -15.46
C TYR A 307 17.25 -11.65 -16.18
N SER A 308 17.27 -12.00 -17.46
CA SER A 308 16.05 -12.14 -18.26
C SER A 308 15.97 -13.51 -18.91
N LEU A 309 14.80 -14.14 -18.90
CA LEU A 309 14.58 -15.40 -19.61
C LEU A 309 14.43 -15.13 -21.11
N ILE A 310 15.19 -15.84 -21.95
CA ILE A 310 15.06 -15.74 -23.41
C ILE A 310 13.81 -16.46 -23.93
N GLU A 311 13.36 -17.48 -23.21
CA GLU A 311 12.17 -18.25 -23.58
C GLU A 311 10.92 -17.38 -23.37
N GLY A 312 10.17 -17.14 -24.46
CA GLY A 312 9.04 -16.21 -24.46
C GLY A 312 9.44 -14.72 -24.49
N ALA A 313 10.73 -14.42 -24.69
CA ALA A 313 11.17 -13.05 -24.96
C ALA A 313 10.85 -12.67 -26.41
N ASN A 314 10.30 -11.47 -26.59
CA ASN A 314 10.05 -10.92 -27.92
C ASN A 314 11.15 -9.94 -28.28
N LYS A 315 11.57 -9.96 -29.55
CA LYS A 315 12.44 -8.92 -30.10
C LYS A 315 11.59 -7.67 -30.30
N GLU A 316 12.00 -6.59 -29.65
CA GLU A 316 11.50 -5.26 -29.94
C GLU A 316 12.46 -4.65 -30.96
N ILE A 317 11.96 -4.40 -32.18
CA ILE A 317 12.73 -3.67 -33.19
C ILE A 317 12.87 -2.26 -32.65
N VAL A 318 14.10 -1.87 -32.33
CA VAL A 318 14.43 -0.48 -32.09
C VAL A 318 14.28 0.20 -33.45
N GLU A 319 13.29 1.09 -33.62
CA GLU A 319 13.28 1.97 -34.79
C GLU A 319 14.67 2.63 -34.86
N PRO A 320 15.32 2.67 -36.05
CA PRO A 320 16.70 3.09 -36.15
C PRO A 320 16.84 4.52 -35.64
N TYR A 321 17.36 4.64 -34.42
CA TYR A 321 18.04 5.83 -33.99
C TYR A 321 19.38 5.79 -34.71
N ASN A 322 19.62 6.74 -35.61
CA ASN A 322 20.83 6.82 -36.41
C ASN A 322 22.07 6.87 -35.49
N GLU A 323 22.73 5.73 -35.33
CA GLU A 323 24.06 5.58 -34.74
C GLU A 323 25.12 6.02 -35.76
N GLU A 324 25.21 7.32 -35.99
CA GLU A 324 26.46 7.94 -36.42
C GLU A 324 26.74 9.09 -35.46
N ASN A 325 27.46 8.75 -34.38
CA ASN A 325 28.37 9.58 -33.58
C ASN A 325 28.52 8.96 -32.19
N SER A 326 29.32 7.91 -32.09
CA SER A 326 29.84 7.42 -30.81
C SER A 326 30.87 8.40 -30.25
N HIS A 327 30.74 8.68 -28.94
CA HIS A 327 31.50 9.63 -28.10
C HIS A 327 30.89 11.03 -27.90
N GLU A 328 29.62 11.13 -27.48
CA GLU A 328 29.16 12.27 -26.65
C GLU A 328 28.23 11.77 -25.52
N GLU A 329 28.37 12.34 -24.32
CA GLU A 329 27.53 12.03 -23.15
C GLU A 329 26.04 12.15 -23.47
N THR A 330 25.30 11.03 -23.45
CA THR A 330 23.92 10.96 -23.94
C THR A 330 22.89 11.49 -22.96
N ASN A 331 21.82 12.08 -23.52
CA ASN A 331 20.61 12.44 -22.80
C ASN A 331 20.01 11.22 -22.07
N SER A 332 19.47 11.45 -20.89
CA SER A 332 18.78 10.46 -20.04
C SER A 332 17.48 11.06 -19.48
N SER A 333 16.74 10.31 -18.67
CA SER A 333 15.55 10.83 -18.00
C SER A 333 15.83 11.96 -17.01
N GLU A 334 17.09 12.12 -16.58
CA GLU A 334 17.54 13.11 -15.60
C GLU A 334 18.55 14.10 -16.21
N LYS A 335 18.98 13.96 -17.47
CA LYS A 335 20.00 14.83 -18.09
C LYS A 335 19.69 15.10 -19.57
N PHE A 336 19.72 16.35 -20.00
CA PHE A 336 19.43 16.77 -21.37
C PHE A 336 20.40 17.84 -21.86
N TYR A 337 20.99 17.64 -23.03
CA TYR A 337 21.79 18.63 -23.75
C TYR A 337 20.96 19.27 -24.87
N LEU A 338 20.74 20.58 -24.74
CA LEU A 338 20.11 21.39 -25.79
C LEU A 338 21.10 21.70 -26.92
N SER A 339 22.40 21.76 -26.61
CA SER A 339 23.48 21.95 -27.58
C SER A 339 24.78 21.30 -27.11
N LYS A 340 25.85 21.44 -27.89
CA LYS A 340 27.20 20.97 -27.51
C LYS A 340 27.74 21.58 -26.21
N LYS A 341 27.17 22.69 -25.75
CA LYS A 341 27.62 23.41 -24.55
C LYS A 341 26.54 23.56 -23.48
N VAL A 342 25.28 23.69 -23.90
CA VAL A 342 24.17 23.94 -22.97
C VAL A 342 23.52 22.62 -22.58
N GLY A 343 23.52 22.33 -21.28
CA GLY A 343 22.91 21.14 -20.71
C GLY A 343 22.09 21.45 -19.46
N TYR A 344 21.20 20.53 -19.14
CA TYR A 344 20.30 20.56 -18.00
C TYR A 344 20.32 19.20 -17.31
N ARG A 345 20.27 19.17 -15.98
CA ARG A 345 20.15 17.92 -15.22
C ARG A 345 19.29 18.08 -13.97
N LEU A 346 18.59 17.02 -13.61
CA LEU A 346 17.84 16.90 -12.37
C LEU A 346 18.75 16.26 -11.31
N GLU A 347 19.22 17.06 -10.36
CA GLU A 347 20.03 16.62 -9.24
C GLU A 347 19.12 16.19 -8.09
N VAL A 348 19.35 15.01 -7.50
CA VAL A 348 18.52 14.51 -6.40
C VAL A 348 18.88 15.23 -5.11
N VAL A 349 17.94 15.97 -4.52
CA VAL A 349 18.18 16.74 -3.28
C VAL A 349 17.64 16.04 -2.03
N ALA A 350 16.65 15.15 -2.16
CA ALA A 350 16.21 14.25 -1.10
C ALA A 350 15.51 13.00 -1.67
N ALA A 351 15.41 11.95 -0.87
CA ALA A 351 14.70 10.72 -1.24
C ALA A 351 13.94 10.14 -0.05
N ALA A 352 12.69 9.69 -0.27
CA ALA A 352 11.85 9.08 0.75
C ALA A 352 10.86 8.09 0.12
N ALA A 353 10.71 6.91 0.74
CA ALA A 353 9.71 5.90 0.36
C ALA A 353 9.66 5.51 -1.14
N GLY A 354 10.82 5.50 -1.82
CA GLY A 354 10.92 5.18 -3.25
C GLY A 354 10.68 6.37 -4.20
N SER A 355 10.44 7.56 -3.66
CA SER A 355 10.35 8.83 -4.39
C SER A 355 11.58 9.70 -4.14
N ARG A 356 11.85 10.64 -5.06
CA ARG A 356 12.94 11.61 -4.98
C ARG A 356 12.39 13.03 -5.18
N SER A 357 12.99 14.00 -4.52
CA SER A 357 12.89 15.42 -4.88
C SER A 357 14.14 15.83 -5.64
N TYR A 358 14.01 16.84 -6.50
CA TYR A 358 15.08 17.25 -7.40
C TYR A 358 15.31 18.76 -7.33
N ALA A 359 16.52 19.18 -7.67
CA ALA A 359 16.81 20.53 -8.13
C ALA A 359 17.20 20.47 -9.61
N LEU A 360 16.89 21.51 -10.38
CA LEU A 360 17.31 21.64 -11.77
C LEU A 360 18.62 22.42 -11.84
N GLU A 361 19.63 21.81 -12.45
CA GLU A 361 20.89 22.43 -12.75
C GLU A 361 21.07 22.67 -14.24
N LYS A 362 21.83 23.70 -14.58
CA LYS A 362 22.18 24.07 -15.95
C LYS A 362 23.68 24.23 -16.08
N THR A 363 24.21 23.84 -17.23
CA THR A 363 25.59 24.13 -17.64
C THR A 363 25.60 24.89 -18.97
N THR A 364 26.64 25.69 -19.18
CA THR A 364 26.94 26.38 -20.45
C THR A 364 28.30 26.00 -21.03
N ASP A 365 29.02 25.09 -20.36
CA ASP A 365 30.37 24.65 -20.74
C ASP A 365 30.60 23.15 -20.50
N ARG A 366 29.56 22.40 -20.09
CA ARG A 366 29.55 20.98 -19.66
C ARG A 366 30.31 20.68 -18.37
N VAL A 367 31.09 21.62 -17.85
CA VAL A 367 31.96 21.42 -16.69
C VAL A 367 31.31 22.00 -15.43
N ASN A 368 30.86 23.25 -15.52
CA ASN A 368 30.26 23.97 -14.41
C ASN A 368 28.74 23.83 -14.46
N TRP A 369 28.17 23.26 -13.41
CA TRP A 369 26.72 23.11 -13.23
C TRP A 369 26.26 24.07 -12.14
N THR A 370 25.22 24.84 -12.43
CA THR A 370 24.62 25.78 -11.49
C THR A 370 23.16 25.43 -11.29
N THR A 371 22.71 25.39 -10.03
CA THR A 371 21.30 25.20 -9.71
C THR A 371 20.51 26.43 -10.13
N ILE A 372 19.58 26.25 -11.08
CA ILE A 372 18.70 27.32 -11.59
C ILE A 372 17.30 27.25 -11.02
N ASN A 373 16.92 26.11 -10.44
CA ASN A 373 15.65 25.94 -9.73
C ASN A 373 15.80 24.87 -8.62
N GLN A 374 15.47 25.23 -7.38
CA GLN A 374 15.61 24.35 -6.22
C GLN A 374 14.46 23.33 -6.09
N ASP A 375 13.33 23.59 -6.76
CA ASP A 375 12.13 22.75 -6.70
C ASP A 375 11.36 22.83 -8.03
N PRO A 376 11.88 22.19 -9.10
CA PRO A 376 11.30 22.26 -10.43
C PRO A 376 9.97 21.48 -10.56
N PHE A 377 9.58 20.73 -9.51
CA PHE A 377 8.33 19.97 -9.45
C PHE A 377 7.29 20.58 -8.48
N ASN A 378 7.54 21.79 -7.94
CA ASN A 378 6.64 22.52 -7.05
C ASN A 378 6.16 21.69 -5.84
N GLY A 379 7.07 20.94 -5.21
CA GLY A 379 6.83 20.15 -4.01
C GLY A 379 6.39 18.71 -4.27
N ASP A 380 6.09 18.34 -5.52
CA ASP A 380 5.81 16.95 -5.91
C ASP A 380 7.10 16.11 -5.90
N ILE A 381 7.01 14.88 -5.38
CA ILE A 381 8.14 13.93 -5.30
C ILE A 381 7.84 12.64 -6.08
N GLY A 382 8.85 12.10 -6.77
CA GLY A 382 8.69 10.93 -7.63
C GLY A 382 9.97 10.49 -8.32
N ILE A 383 9.87 9.66 -9.36
CA ILE A 383 11.02 9.26 -10.19
C ILE A 383 10.97 10.07 -11.48
N ALA A 384 12.05 10.79 -11.80
CA ALA A 384 12.16 11.55 -13.04
C ALA A 384 11.96 10.63 -14.25
N SER A 385 10.97 10.95 -15.08
CA SER A 385 10.65 10.17 -16.28
C SER A 385 11.16 10.81 -17.57
N GLY A 386 11.60 12.06 -17.51
CA GLY A 386 12.20 12.74 -18.66
C GLY A 386 12.51 14.21 -18.40
N ILE A 387 13.45 14.72 -19.17
CA ILE A 387 13.77 16.15 -19.29
C ILE A 387 14.05 16.45 -20.76
N THR A 388 13.41 17.50 -21.29
CA THR A 388 13.63 17.98 -22.65
C THR A 388 13.49 19.49 -22.70
N PHE A 389 14.41 20.15 -23.40
CA PHE A 389 14.26 21.55 -23.81
C PHE A 389 14.12 21.62 -25.33
N LEU A 390 13.12 22.34 -25.82
CA LEU A 390 12.89 22.55 -27.26
C LEU A 390 13.63 23.78 -27.78
N ASP A 391 13.89 24.73 -26.90
CA ASP A 391 14.75 25.89 -27.10
C ASP A 391 15.26 26.40 -25.74
N SER A 392 15.89 27.57 -25.70
CA SER A 392 16.50 28.13 -24.48
C SER A 392 15.49 28.55 -23.41
N LYS A 393 14.19 28.63 -23.74
CA LYS A 393 13.11 29.06 -22.86
C LYS A 393 12.10 27.94 -22.61
N LEU A 394 11.68 27.24 -23.66
CA LEU A 394 10.63 26.23 -23.61
C LEU A 394 11.20 24.85 -23.30
N GLY A 395 10.73 24.26 -22.20
CA GLY A 395 11.14 22.94 -21.77
C GLY A 395 10.08 22.21 -20.96
N PHE A 396 10.31 20.92 -20.76
CA PHE A 396 9.41 20.01 -20.10
C PHE A 396 10.15 19.04 -19.17
N LEU A 397 9.53 18.72 -18.05
CA LEU A 397 9.97 17.70 -17.11
C LEU A 397 8.86 16.68 -16.89
N GLY A 398 9.24 15.42 -16.76
CA GLY A 398 8.35 14.32 -16.44
C GLY A 398 8.63 13.78 -15.04
N LEU A 399 7.56 13.53 -14.29
CA LEU A 399 7.62 12.86 -12.98
C LEU A 399 6.71 11.63 -13.02
N SER A 400 7.23 10.49 -12.55
CA SER A 400 6.48 9.25 -12.46
C SER A 400 6.24 8.84 -11.01
N PHE A 401 5.09 8.20 -10.79
CA PHE A 401 4.63 7.71 -9.49
C PHE A 401 4.33 6.21 -9.57
N SER A 402 4.30 5.53 -8.42
CA SER A 402 3.81 4.16 -8.29
C SER A 402 4.44 3.16 -9.29
N GLY A 403 5.74 3.29 -9.57
CA GLY A 403 6.46 2.39 -10.48
C GLY A 403 6.21 2.63 -11.98
N GLY A 404 5.65 3.79 -12.34
CA GLY A 404 5.40 4.19 -13.73
C GLY A 404 3.93 4.16 -14.13
N SER A 405 3.02 3.69 -13.26
CA SER A 405 1.59 3.55 -13.56
C SER A 405 0.82 4.88 -13.65
N ARG A 406 1.50 6.00 -13.37
CA ARG A 406 0.98 7.36 -13.47
C ARG A 406 2.15 8.32 -13.67
N GLY A 407 2.02 9.20 -14.65
CA GLY A 407 2.95 10.28 -14.88
C GLY A 407 2.34 11.66 -14.72
N GLU A 408 3.20 12.66 -14.58
CA GLU A 408 2.86 14.07 -14.62
C GLU A 408 3.91 14.81 -15.47
N LEU A 409 3.48 15.85 -16.17
CA LEU A 409 4.32 16.65 -17.03
C LEU A 409 4.32 18.10 -16.51
N TYR A 410 5.48 18.73 -16.50
CA TYR A 410 5.68 20.10 -16.06
C TYR A 410 6.30 20.88 -17.22
N ARG A 411 5.85 22.11 -17.43
CA ARG A 411 6.26 22.98 -18.52
C ARG A 411 6.93 24.23 -17.96
N THR A 412 8.04 24.63 -18.57
CA THR A 412 8.67 25.94 -18.40
C THR A 412 8.64 26.71 -19.71
N ASN A 413 8.54 28.03 -19.64
CA ASN A 413 8.75 28.96 -20.75
C ASN A 413 9.74 30.09 -20.41
N ASP A 414 10.51 29.91 -19.33
CA ASP A 414 11.50 30.86 -18.82
C ASP A 414 12.89 30.22 -18.66
N GLY A 415 13.12 29.10 -19.34
CA GLY A 415 14.42 28.42 -19.37
C GLY A 415 14.71 27.55 -18.15
N GLY A 416 13.67 27.17 -17.41
CA GLY A 416 13.74 26.29 -16.23
C GLY A 416 13.70 27.03 -14.89
N ILE A 417 13.50 28.34 -14.88
CA ILE A 417 13.42 29.14 -13.64
C ILE A 417 12.11 28.81 -12.89
N SER A 418 11.01 28.65 -13.61
CA SER A 418 9.73 28.22 -13.04
C SER A 418 9.04 27.17 -13.90
N TYR A 419 8.21 26.37 -13.23
CA TYR A 419 7.46 25.28 -13.87
C TYR A 419 5.98 25.33 -13.51
N LYS A 420 5.14 24.98 -14.48
CA LYS A 420 3.71 24.77 -14.28
C LYS A 420 3.34 23.34 -14.67
N LYS A 421 2.54 22.69 -13.84
CA LYS A 421 1.99 21.37 -14.12
C LYS A 421 1.06 21.46 -15.34
N VAL A 422 1.22 20.55 -16.29
CA VAL A 422 0.38 20.45 -17.48
C VAL A 422 -0.89 19.71 -17.10
N ASP A 423 -2.03 20.34 -17.32
CA ASP A 423 -3.33 19.75 -17.01
C ASP A 423 -3.90 18.99 -18.21
N PHE A 424 -3.90 17.66 -18.11
CA PHE A 424 -4.54 16.77 -19.07
C PHE A 424 -5.98 16.39 -18.67
N THR A 425 -6.50 16.82 -17.50
CA THR A 425 -7.78 16.35 -16.94
C THR A 425 -9.00 16.80 -17.73
N SER A 426 -8.94 17.98 -18.34
CA SER A 426 -10.04 18.59 -19.10
C SER A 426 -10.26 18.00 -20.50
N ILE A 427 -9.32 17.18 -20.99
CA ILE A 427 -9.30 16.65 -22.36
C ILE A 427 -9.32 15.12 -22.42
N LYS A 428 -9.70 14.48 -21.32
CA LYS A 428 -9.70 13.01 -21.16
C LYS A 428 -10.90 12.38 -21.85
N LYS A 429 -10.65 11.27 -22.56
CA LYS A 429 -11.68 10.31 -22.96
C LYS A 429 -11.89 9.20 -21.93
N ASP A 430 -10.82 8.79 -21.24
CA ASP A 430 -10.82 7.72 -20.23
C ASP A 430 -10.03 8.11 -18.96
N ALA A 431 -10.40 7.50 -17.82
CA ALA A 431 -9.85 7.83 -16.50
C ALA A 431 -8.49 7.16 -16.18
N SER A 432 -8.00 6.23 -17.00
CA SER A 432 -6.75 5.50 -16.76
C SER A 432 -5.56 6.19 -17.42
N PHE A 433 -5.03 7.21 -16.76
CA PHE A 433 -3.85 7.94 -17.23
C PHE A 433 -2.56 7.19 -16.91
N ASP A 434 -1.70 7.03 -17.91
CA ASP A 434 -0.37 6.45 -17.81
C ASP A 434 0.73 7.52 -17.82
N LEU A 435 1.95 7.22 -18.28
CA LEU A 435 3.09 8.14 -18.29
C LEU A 435 3.16 8.91 -19.64
N PRO A 436 3.07 10.25 -19.68
CA PRO A 436 3.23 11.01 -20.91
C PRO A 436 4.69 10.94 -21.37
N THR A 437 4.91 10.83 -22.68
CA THR A 437 6.25 10.98 -23.26
C THR A 437 6.72 12.43 -23.15
N MET A 438 8.02 12.68 -23.37
CA MET A 438 8.47 14.07 -23.51
C MET A 438 7.90 14.70 -24.79
N PRO A 439 7.38 15.94 -24.74
CA PRO A 439 6.91 16.63 -25.92
C PRO A 439 7.99 16.82 -26.99
N TYR A 440 7.59 16.74 -28.25
CA TYR A 440 8.45 17.01 -29.40
C TYR A 440 7.80 17.97 -30.38
N LYS A 441 8.62 18.71 -31.14
CA LYS A 441 8.16 19.69 -32.12
C LYS A 441 8.19 19.09 -33.53
N LYS A 442 7.06 19.18 -34.26
CA LYS A 442 6.96 18.79 -35.68
C LYS A 442 6.06 19.78 -36.41
N GLY A 443 6.52 20.36 -37.52
CA GLY A 443 5.73 21.30 -38.31
C GLY A 443 5.19 22.51 -37.52
N GLY A 444 6.01 23.07 -36.62
CA GLY A 444 5.63 24.23 -35.78
C GLY A 444 4.69 23.93 -34.61
N LYS A 445 4.23 22.69 -34.47
CA LYS A 445 3.31 22.24 -33.41
C LYS A 445 4.01 21.30 -32.44
N LEU A 446 3.51 21.22 -31.21
CA LEU A 446 4.00 20.26 -30.24
C LEU A 446 3.10 19.03 -30.21
N TYR A 447 3.72 17.88 -29.96
CA TYR A 447 3.05 16.60 -29.87
C TYR A 447 3.52 15.86 -28.62
N VAL A 448 2.59 15.13 -28.00
CA VAL A 448 2.88 14.24 -26.87
C VAL A 448 2.05 12.96 -27.02
N LEU A 449 2.65 11.83 -26.66
CA LEU A 449 1.98 10.54 -26.60
C LEU A 449 1.67 10.19 -25.16
N ILE A 450 0.48 9.64 -24.91
CA ILE A 450 0.03 9.24 -23.58
C ILE A 450 -0.47 7.80 -23.66
N GLY A 451 0.07 6.90 -22.85
CA GLY A 451 -0.35 5.50 -22.81
C GLY A 451 -1.77 5.31 -22.27
N LYS A 452 -2.50 4.30 -22.79
CA LYS A 452 -3.77 3.82 -22.21
C LYS A 452 -3.54 2.62 -21.27
N GLY A 453 -4.08 2.70 -20.07
CA GLY A 453 -4.03 1.61 -19.07
C GLY A 453 -2.86 1.72 -18.09
N SER A 454 -2.82 0.87 -17.06
CA SER A 454 -1.85 0.95 -15.95
C SER A 454 -0.39 0.69 -16.30
N ASP A 455 -0.10 0.27 -17.54
CA ASP A 455 1.25 -0.02 -18.04
C ASP A 455 1.52 0.56 -19.46
N GLY A 456 0.63 1.38 -20.06
CA GLY A 456 0.94 2.16 -21.28
C GLY A 456 1.17 1.46 -22.64
N ASP A 457 1.30 0.14 -22.64
CA ASP A 457 2.02 -0.59 -23.71
C ASP A 457 1.15 -1.16 -24.85
N LYS A 458 -0.15 -0.82 -24.94
CA LYS A 458 -1.05 -1.42 -25.96
C LYS A 458 -1.64 -0.46 -26.99
N THR A 459 -1.89 0.80 -26.60
CA THR A 459 -2.37 1.88 -27.48
C THR A 459 -2.02 3.21 -26.83
N LYS A 460 -1.57 4.19 -27.62
CA LYS A 460 -1.20 5.54 -27.16
C LYS A 460 -2.14 6.59 -27.76
N GLU A 461 -2.52 7.57 -26.98
CA GLU A 461 -3.24 8.74 -27.47
C GLU A 461 -2.25 9.82 -27.89
N LEU A 462 -2.36 10.28 -29.14
CA LEU A 462 -1.59 11.41 -29.64
C LEU A 462 -2.34 12.71 -29.34
N TYR A 463 -1.68 13.60 -28.62
CA TYR A 463 -2.13 14.94 -28.34
C TYR A 463 -1.26 15.96 -29.07
N GLN A 464 -1.87 17.07 -29.45
CA GLN A 464 -1.21 18.20 -30.11
C GLN A 464 -1.45 19.49 -29.33
N SER A 465 -0.44 20.34 -29.27
CA SER A 465 -0.55 21.72 -28.81
C SER A 465 -0.14 22.71 -29.90
N THR A 466 -0.87 23.82 -29.98
CA THR A 466 -0.59 24.96 -30.86
C THR A 466 -0.16 26.22 -30.08
N ASP A 467 -0.14 26.15 -28.75
CA ASP A 467 0.19 27.23 -27.83
C ASP A 467 1.38 26.85 -26.94
N GLU A 468 2.39 26.23 -27.58
CA GLU A 468 3.65 25.83 -26.95
C GLU A 468 3.50 24.88 -25.75
N GLY A 469 2.42 24.12 -25.67
CA GLY A 469 2.18 23.11 -24.61
C GLY A 469 1.38 23.62 -23.42
N VAL A 470 0.74 24.80 -23.53
CA VAL A 470 -0.18 25.33 -22.51
C VAL A 470 -1.49 24.54 -22.53
N THR A 471 -2.06 24.31 -23.71
CA THR A 471 -3.23 23.46 -23.91
C THR A 471 -2.95 22.36 -24.92
N TRP A 472 -3.64 21.23 -24.74
CA TRP A 472 -3.47 20.04 -25.56
C TRP A 472 -4.81 19.60 -26.12
N LYS A 473 -4.82 19.08 -27.36
CA LYS A 473 -6.00 18.54 -28.02
C LYS A 473 -5.72 17.13 -28.52
N TYR A 474 -6.63 16.20 -28.22
CA TYR A 474 -6.58 14.84 -28.75
C TYR A 474 -6.66 14.86 -30.28
N ILE A 475 -5.81 14.06 -30.93
CA ILE A 475 -5.77 13.90 -32.38
C ILE A 475 -6.27 12.52 -32.78
N LYS A 476 -5.62 11.45 -32.30
CA LYS A 476 -5.95 10.07 -32.66
C LYS A 476 -5.31 9.08 -31.69
N ASP A 477 -5.81 7.86 -31.72
CA ASP A 477 -5.13 6.70 -31.17
C ASP A 477 -4.01 6.27 -32.12
N VAL A 478 -2.89 5.87 -31.53
CA VAL A 478 -1.71 5.33 -32.19
C VAL A 478 -1.51 3.91 -31.64
N PRO A 479 -1.30 2.90 -32.50
CA PRO A 479 -0.99 1.54 -32.08
C PRO A 479 0.19 1.47 -31.11
#